data_AF-A0A660YRX0-F1
#
_entry.id   AF-A0A660YRX0-F1
#
_cell.length_a   1.000
_cell.length_b   1.000
_cell.length_c   1.000
_cell.angle_alpha   90.00
_cell.angle_beta   90.00
_cell.angle_gamma   90.00
#
_symmetry.space_group_name_H-M   'P 1'
#
loop_
_entity.id
_entity.type
_entity.pdbx_description
1 polymer ?
#
loop_
_entity_poly.entity_id
_entity_poly.type
_entity_poly.pdbx_seq_one_letter_code
_entity_poly.pdbx_strand_id
1 'polypeptide(L)'
;MTFTRLPKTDLWHKLPGFMLGVLFLYFNNVLAQPRQVTLTVYNKNLALVQDVRKLKLQKGVSELRFTEVAARIDPTSVHFKSLTAPGRVEILEQNYEFDLVNSQKILQKYINQKVTVLLSEGRSIEGTLLSGSGDIVLETPKGEIRVISTSEVKGFNYPKLPEGLITQPTLVWTVRTDKSATHNVAVEYLTDGISWHAEYVGIVDEKEEHLDLAAWVSLENRCGATY
;
A
#
# COMPACT_ATOMS: atom_id res chain seq x y z
N MET A 1 -0.93 2.04 -17.99
CA MET A 1 -2.02 1.49 -18.82
C MET A 1 -1.42 0.32 -19.58
N THR A 2 -1.71 -0.91 -19.13
CA THR A 2 -1.10 -2.11 -19.69
C THR A 2 -2.20 -2.87 -20.41
N PHE A 3 -2.08 -2.99 -21.73
CA PHE A 3 -3.06 -3.68 -22.56
C PHE A 3 -2.63 -5.14 -22.70
N THR A 4 -3.46 -6.08 -22.24
CA THR A 4 -3.21 -7.50 -22.44
C THR A 4 -4.31 -8.06 -23.33
N ARG A 5 -3.93 -8.40 -24.57
CA ARG A 5 -4.79 -9.04 -25.56
C ARG A 5 -4.81 -10.55 -25.27
N LEU A 6 -5.99 -11.14 -25.12
CA LEU A 6 -6.12 -12.60 -25.11
C LEU A 6 -5.99 -13.14 -26.54
N PRO A 7 -5.28 -14.26 -26.77
CA PRO A 7 -5.11 -14.81 -28.11
C PRO A 7 -6.42 -15.41 -28.64
N LYS A 8 -6.75 -15.11 -29.91
CA LYS A 8 -7.81 -15.82 -30.65
C LYS A 8 -7.35 -17.27 -30.88
N THR A 9 -8.19 -18.24 -30.55
CA THR A 9 -7.95 -19.66 -30.83
C THR A 9 -8.78 -20.07 -32.04
N ASP A 10 -8.18 -20.08 -33.22
CA ASP A 10 -8.74 -20.64 -34.45
C ASP A 10 -7.83 -21.76 -34.94
N LEU A 11 -8.11 -23.01 -34.56
CA LEU A 11 -7.37 -24.17 -35.09
C LEU A 11 -8.26 -25.42 -35.16
N TRP A 12 -8.95 -25.62 -36.28
CA TRP A 12 -9.15 -26.96 -36.87
C TRP A 12 -9.11 -26.87 -38.40
N HIS A 13 -8.03 -27.38 -39.01
CA HIS A 13 -8.09 -28.53 -39.92
C HIS A 13 -6.69 -28.89 -40.44
N LYS A 14 -6.32 -30.16 -40.22
CA LYS A 14 -5.24 -30.95 -40.86
C LYS A 14 -3.78 -30.55 -40.55
N LEU A 15 -3.11 -31.40 -39.76
CA LEU A 15 -1.90 -32.17 -40.12
C LEU A 15 -1.50 -33.12 -38.96
N PRO A 16 -0.81 -34.24 -39.24
CA PRO A 16 -0.56 -35.32 -38.31
C PRO A 16 0.73 -35.11 -37.49
N GLY A 17 0.73 -35.65 -36.27
CA GLY A 17 1.93 -36.02 -35.52
C GLY A 17 2.92 -34.91 -35.19
N PHE A 18 2.77 -34.28 -34.03
CA PHE A 18 3.91 -33.71 -33.31
C PHE A 18 3.69 -33.84 -31.81
N MET A 19 4.69 -34.41 -31.12
CA MET A 19 4.69 -34.56 -29.66
C MET A 19 4.41 -33.22 -28.97
N LEU A 20 3.47 -33.25 -28.04
CA LEU A 20 3.24 -32.16 -27.10
C LEU A 20 4.42 -32.11 -26.11
N GLY A 21 5.48 -31.39 -26.47
CA GLY A 21 6.53 -31.02 -25.54
C GLY A 21 5.98 -29.96 -24.57
N VAL A 22 5.55 -30.37 -23.38
CA VAL A 22 5.27 -29.45 -22.29
C VAL A 22 6.61 -28.89 -21.82
N LEU A 23 6.92 -27.65 -22.22
CA LEU A 23 8.08 -26.92 -21.71
C LEU A 23 7.79 -26.46 -20.27
N PHE A 24 8.04 -27.33 -19.29
CA PHE A 24 8.17 -26.92 -17.90
C PHE A 24 9.51 -26.20 -17.73
N LEU A 25 9.52 -24.88 -17.90
CA LEU A 25 10.62 -24.07 -17.38
C LEU A 25 10.55 -24.08 -15.85
N TYR A 26 11.20 -25.07 -15.24
CA TYR A 26 11.51 -25.05 -13.81
C TYR A 26 12.56 -23.98 -13.56
N PHE A 27 12.12 -22.73 -13.38
CA PHE A 27 12.93 -21.77 -12.65
C PHE A 27 12.91 -22.18 -11.18
N ASN A 28 13.98 -22.86 -10.75
CA ASN A 28 14.33 -22.94 -9.34
C ASN A 28 14.78 -21.56 -8.87
N ASN A 29 13.82 -20.66 -8.70
CA ASN A 29 14.03 -19.47 -7.94
C ASN A 29 13.96 -19.87 -6.46
N VAL A 30 15.13 -20.04 -5.84
CA VAL A 30 15.28 -19.88 -4.40
C VAL A 30 15.07 -18.39 -4.12
N LEU A 31 13.81 -17.96 -4.11
CA LEU A 31 13.42 -16.59 -3.82
C LEU A 31 12.33 -16.63 -2.75
N ALA A 32 12.41 -15.70 -1.80
CA ALA A 32 11.50 -15.55 -0.67
C ALA A 32 10.04 -15.84 -1.06
N GLN A 33 9.31 -16.62 -0.24
CA GLN A 33 7.92 -16.93 -0.56
C GLN A 33 7.14 -15.63 -0.80
N PRO A 34 6.53 -15.46 -1.97
CA PRO A 34 5.90 -14.21 -2.35
C PRO A 34 4.73 -13.91 -1.42
N ARG A 35 4.60 -12.65 -1.00
CA ARG A 35 3.37 -12.11 -0.42
C ARG A 35 2.21 -12.50 -1.35
N GLN A 36 1.23 -13.24 -0.84
CA GLN A 36 0.10 -13.69 -1.64
C GLN A 36 -1.06 -12.75 -1.39
N VAL A 37 -1.36 -11.89 -2.37
CA VAL A 37 -2.52 -11.01 -2.32
C VAL A 37 -3.57 -11.47 -3.31
N THR A 38 -4.81 -11.59 -2.84
CA THR A 38 -5.99 -11.83 -3.67
C THR A 38 -6.92 -10.63 -3.58
N LEU A 39 -7.41 -10.17 -4.73
CA LEU A 39 -8.30 -9.03 -4.83
C LEU A 39 -9.62 -9.46 -5.46
N THR A 40 -10.73 -9.20 -4.77
CA THR A 40 -12.08 -9.31 -5.33
C THR A 40 -12.64 -7.91 -5.49
N VAL A 41 -12.87 -7.47 -6.74
CA VAL A 41 -13.35 -6.11 -7.04
C VAL A 41 -14.84 -6.16 -7.32
N TYR A 42 -15.61 -5.43 -6.51
CA TYR A 42 -17.05 -5.29 -6.66
C TYR A 42 -17.39 -4.05 -7.49
N ASN A 43 -18.66 -3.99 -7.91
CA ASN A 43 -19.22 -2.76 -8.45
C ASN A 43 -19.30 -1.69 -7.35
N LYS A 44 -19.28 -0.41 -7.72
CA LYS A 44 -19.37 0.76 -6.81
C LYS A 44 -18.12 1.03 -5.95
N ASN A 45 -16.92 0.93 -6.55
CA ASN A 45 -15.68 1.38 -5.93
C ASN A 45 -15.35 0.67 -4.59
N LEU A 46 -15.66 -0.63 -4.50
CA LEU A 46 -15.44 -1.46 -3.31
C LEU A 46 -14.64 -2.70 -3.72
N ALA A 47 -13.64 -3.07 -2.93
CA ALA A 47 -12.91 -4.31 -3.13
C ALA A 47 -12.60 -5.01 -1.80
N LEU A 48 -12.58 -6.34 -1.82
CA LEU A 48 -12.08 -7.18 -0.74
C LEU A 48 -10.63 -7.55 -1.05
N VAL A 49 -9.74 -7.23 -0.12
CA VAL A 49 -8.34 -7.63 -0.15
C VAL A 49 -8.13 -8.77 0.83
N GLN A 50 -7.44 -9.81 0.39
CA GLN A 50 -6.93 -10.88 1.24
C GLN A 50 -5.41 -10.96 1.06
N ASP A 51 -4.66 -10.63 2.12
CA ASP A 51 -3.21 -10.56 2.12
C ASP A 51 -2.63 -11.61 3.07
N VAL A 52 -1.89 -12.57 2.52
CA VAL A 52 -1.26 -13.65 3.29
C VAL A 52 0.24 -13.42 3.39
N ARG A 53 0.72 -13.26 4.64
CA ARG A 53 2.13 -13.03 4.96
C ARG A 53 2.66 -14.01 5.99
N LYS A 54 3.98 -14.27 5.94
CA LYS A 54 4.70 -15.00 6.98
C LYS A 54 5.20 -14.05 8.05
N LEU A 55 4.70 -14.21 9.26
CA LEU A 55 5.02 -13.35 10.40
C LEU A 55 5.60 -14.21 11.53
N LYS A 56 6.71 -13.77 12.14
CA LYS A 56 7.26 -14.40 13.33
C LYS A 56 6.52 -13.85 14.54
N LEU A 57 5.82 -14.71 15.26
CA LEU A 57 5.13 -14.36 16.50
C LEU A 57 5.92 -14.93 17.67
N GLN A 58 6.09 -14.12 18.71
CA GLN A 58 6.76 -14.55 19.94
C GLN A 58 5.74 -15.07 20.94
N LYS A 59 6.14 -16.07 21.73
CA LYS A 59 5.36 -16.53 22.88
C LYS A 59 5.10 -15.36 23.84
N GLY A 60 3.89 -15.30 24.38
CA GLY A 60 3.44 -14.23 25.26
C GLY A 60 2.71 -13.15 24.48
N VAL A 61 2.67 -11.93 25.04
CA VAL A 61 2.05 -10.76 24.43
C VAL A 61 3.09 -10.02 23.59
N SER A 62 2.75 -9.68 22.34
CA SER A 62 3.62 -8.94 21.42
C SER A 62 2.81 -8.01 20.53
N GLU A 63 3.40 -6.88 20.15
CA GLU A 63 2.85 -6.00 19.12
C GLU A 63 3.21 -6.52 17.72
N LEU A 64 2.24 -6.52 16.82
CA LEU A 64 2.39 -6.85 15.42
C LEU A 64 2.00 -5.65 14.56
N ARG A 65 2.94 -5.18 13.74
CA ARG A 65 2.71 -4.12 12.76
C ARG A 65 2.60 -4.71 11.36
N PHE A 66 1.52 -4.38 10.66
CA PHE A 66 1.24 -4.86 9.31
C PHE A 66 1.01 -3.67 8.40
N THR A 67 2.06 -3.38 7.65
CA THR A 67 2.17 -2.20 6.79
C THR A 67 1.73 -2.51 5.36
N GLU A 68 1.80 -1.53 4.45
CA GLU A 68 1.48 -1.70 3.03
C GLU A 68 0.04 -2.18 2.80
N VAL A 69 -0.88 -1.66 3.61
CA VAL A 69 -2.33 -1.83 3.43
C VAL A 69 -2.90 -0.62 2.69
N ALA A 70 -4.12 -0.75 2.16
CA ALA A 70 -4.79 0.37 1.49
C ALA A 70 -4.90 1.59 2.41
N ALA A 71 -4.67 2.78 1.85
CA ALA A 71 -4.93 4.04 2.55
C ALA A 71 -6.43 4.31 2.71
N ARG A 72 -7.26 3.67 1.88
CA ARG A 72 -8.72 3.74 1.91
C ARG A 72 -9.38 2.48 2.45
N ILE A 73 -8.64 1.76 3.30
CA ILE A 73 -9.15 0.61 4.04
C ILE A 73 -10.35 1.04 4.90
N ASP A 74 -11.37 0.18 4.97
CA ASP A 74 -12.39 0.27 6.00
C ASP A 74 -11.84 -0.45 7.26
N PRO A 75 -11.42 0.29 8.30
CA PRO A 75 -10.80 -0.31 9.49
C PRO A 75 -11.76 -1.21 10.27
N THR A 76 -13.08 -1.04 10.09
CA THR A 76 -14.10 -1.87 10.77
C THR A 76 -14.30 -3.23 10.11
N SER A 77 -13.81 -3.40 8.88
CA SER A 77 -13.90 -4.65 8.11
C SER A 77 -12.70 -5.59 8.31
N VAL A 78 -11.68 -5.14 9.05
CA VAL A 78 -10.41 -5.84 9.17
C VAL A 78 -10.58 -7.12 9.97
N HIS A 79 -10.17 -8.23 9.36
CA HIS A 79 -10.18 -9.55 9.96
C HIS A 79 -8.79 -10.19 9.87
N PHE A 80 -8.26 -10.63 11.01
CA PHE A 80 -6.97 -11.28 11.14
C PHE A 80 -7.15 -12.77 11.43
N LYS A 81 -6.41 -13.63 10.72
CA LYS A 81 -6.44 -15.08 10.93
C LYS A 81 -5.06 -15.69 10.77
N SER A 82 -4.63 -16.49 11.76
CA SER A 82 -3.50 -17.40 11.55
C SER A 82 -3.96 -18.64 10.79
N LEU A 83 -3.38 -18.88 9.61
CA LEU A 83 -3.57 -20.10 8.82
C LEU A 83 -2.74 -21.27 9.36
N THR A 84 -1.59 -20.99 9.99
CA THR A 84 -0.70 -22.02 10.57
C THR A 84 -1.26 -22.62 11.86
N ALA A 85 -1.87 -21.80 12.71
CA ALA A 85 -2.48 -22.25 13.96
C ALA A 85 -3.81 -21.53 14.20
N PRO A 86 -4.89 -21.94 13.51
CA PRO A 86 -6.21 -21.32 13.65
C PRO A 86 -6.66 -21.31 15.12
N GLY A 87 -7.15 -20.16 15.59
CA GLY A 87 -7.64 -19.97 16.95
C GLY A 87 -6.58 -19.94 18.06
N ARG A 88 -5.28 -20.06 17.74
CA ARG A 88 -4.19 -20.02 18.75
C ARG A 88 -3.42 -18.70 18.82
N VAL A 89 -3.86 -17.71 18.06
CA VAL A 89 -3.37 -16.33 18.17
C VAL A 89 -4.54 -15.51 18.67
N GLU A 90 -4.47 -15.09 19.92
CA GLU A 90 -5.49 -14.25 20.54
C GLU A 90 -5.19 -12.79 20.20
N ILE A 91 -6.18 -12.05 19.72
CA ILE A 91 -6.08 -10.61 19.48
C ILE A 91 -6.58 -9.92 20.74
N LEU A 92 -5.68 -9.20 21.41
CA LEU A 92 -6.00 -8.41 22.60
C LEU A 92 -6.43 -6.99 22.22
N GLU A 93 -5.81 -6.42 21.19
CA GLU A 93 -6.11 -5.08 20.70
C GLU A 93 -5.91 -5.02 19.18
N GLN A 94 -6.72 -4.19 18.51
CA GLN A 94 -6.60 -3.87 17.09
C GLN A 94 -6.71 -2.36 16.93
N ASN A 95 -5.71 -1.77 16.27
CA ASN A 95 -5.65 -0.35 15.95
C ASN A 95 -5.29 -0.14 14.48
N TYR A 96 -5.80 0.96 13.90
CA TYR A 96 -5.43 1.39 12.56
C TYR A 96 -4.73 2.76 12.64
N GLU A 97 -3.44 2.76 12.33
CA GLU A 97 -2.62 3.96 12.31
C GLU A 97 -2.64 4.55 10.89
N PHE A 98 -3.50 5.56 10.69
CA PHE A 98 -3.74 6.22 9.40
C PHE A 98 -3.22 7.65 9.32
N ASP A 99 -2.72 8.19 10.43
CA ASP A 99 -2.35 9.59 10.53
C ASP A 99 -0.97 9.83 9.88
N LEU A 100 -0.95 9.75 8.56
CA LEU A 100 0.25 9.72 7.73
C LEU A 100 1.12 10.98 7.91
N VAL A 101 2.41 10.82 7.70
CA VAL A 101 3.36 11.93 7.68
C VAL A 101 2.95 12.98 6.64
N ASN A 102 2.91 14.24 7.05
CA ASN A 102 2.82 15.38 6.15
C ASN A 102 3.81 16.47 6.61
N SER A 103 4.04 17.48 5.78
CA SER A 103 4.97 18.57 6.07
C SER A 103 4.71 19.22 7.43
N GLN A 104 3.44 19.44 7.77
CA GLN A 104 3.04 20.07 9.03
C GLN A 104 3.38 19.21 10.25
N LYS A 105 3.17 17.89 10.17
CA LYS A 105 3.53 16.94 11.23
C LYS A 105 5.03 16.83 11.43
N ILE A 106 5.79 16.81 10.33
CA ILE A 106 7.25 16.85 10.42
C ILE A 106 7.66 18.13 11.15
N LEU A 107 7.12 19.28 10.73
CA LEU A 107 7.40 20.57 11.35
C LEU A 107 7.05 20.61 12.85
N GLN A 108 5.88 20.08 13.23
CA GLN A 108 5.46 19.95 14.63
C GLN A 108 6.39 19.04 15.46
N LYS A 109 6.89 17.94 14.88
CA LYS A 109 7.85 17.06 15.55
C LYS A 109 9.22 17.72 15.72
N TYR A 110 9.54 18.71 14.88
CA TYR A 110 10.78 19.47 14.91
C TYR A 110 10.75 20.71 15.82
N ILE A 111 9.65 20.98 16.51
CA ILE A 111 9.63 22.03 17.54
C ILE A 111 10.70 21.72 18.60
N ASN A 112 11.46 22.74 18.99
CA ASN A 112 12.65 22.69 19.83
C ASN A 112 13.81 21.86 19.27
N GLN A 113 13.82 21.60 17.96
CA GLN A 113 14.92 20.91 17.27
C GLN A 113 15.52 21.77 16.17
N LYS A 114 16.75 21.42 15.77
CA LYS A 114 17.48 22.12 14.70
C LYS A 114 16.87 21.82 13.33
N VAL A 115 16.64 22.87 12.55
CA VAL A 115 16.16 22.80 11.16
C VAL A 115 16.92 23.82 10.31
N THR A 116 16.90 23.61 9.00
CA THR A 116 17.35 24.61 8.03
C THR A 116 16.17 25.04 7.16
N VAL A 117 15.86 26.33 7.15
CA VAL A 117 14.78 26.91 6.35
C VAL A 117 15.36 27.46 5.06
N LEU A 118 14.81 27.04 3.92
CA LEU A 118 15.15 27.53 2.59
C LEU A 118 14.17 28.65 2.22
N LEU A 119 14.70 29.82 1.88
CA LEU A 119 13.89 30.97 1.48
C LEU A 119 13.78 31.06 -0.05
N SER A 120 12.72 31.73 -0.52
CA SER A 120 12.44 31.97 -1.94
C SER A 120 13.60 32.63 -2.68
N GLU A 121 14.41 33.40 -1.97
CA GLU A 121 15.59 34.12 -2.48
C GLU A 121 16.84 33.24 -2.65
N GLY A 122 16.74 31.93 -2.40
CA GLY A 122 17.88 31.00 -2.43
C GLY A 122 18.79 31.08 -1.20
N ARG A 123 18.45 31.92 -0.22
CA ARG A 123 19.10 31.97 1.09
C ARG A 123 18.62 30.81 1.97
N SER A 124 19.46 30.38 2.91
CA SER A 124 19.07 29.42 3.94
C SER A 124 19.40 29.95 5.33
N ILE A 125 18.57 29.59 6.31
CA ILE A 125 18.75 29.98 7.71
C ILE A 125 18.70 28.71 8.56
N GLU A 126 19.75 28.48 9.33
CA GLU A 126 19.78 27.42 10.33
C GLU A 126 19.34 27.97 11.70
N GLY A 127 18.56 27.19 12.44
CA GLY A 127 18.14 27.54 13.80
C GLY A 127 17.33 26.45 14.47
N THR A 128 17.02 26.65 15.75
CA THR A 128 16.06 25.85 16.50
C THR A 128 14.66 26.33 16.16
N LEU A 129 13.79 25.43 15.70
CA LEU A 129 12.41 25.75 15.39
C LEU A 129 11.60 25.91 16.66
N LEU A 130 11.02 27.09 16.89
CA LEU A 130 10.15 27.37 18.03
C LEU A 130 8.66 27.27 17.68
N SER A 131 8.30 27.59 16.44
CA SER A 131 6.91 27.51 15.96
C SER A 131 6.84 27.29 14.44
N GLY A 132 5.82 26.53 14.02
CA GLY A 132 5.49 26.26 12.61
C GLY A 132 3.98 26.16 12.34
N SER A 133 3.13 26.62 13.25
CA SER A 133 1.67 26.62 13.11
C SER A 133 1.11 27.89 12.45
N GLY A 134 1.97 28.65 11.79
CA GLY A 134 1.74 29.94 11.15
C GLY A 134 3.09 30.40 10.59
N ASP A 135 3.48 31.64 10.85
CA ASP A 135 4.86 32.08 10.56
C ASP A 135 5.90 31.20 11.27
N ILE A 136 7.05 31.06 10.62
CA ILE A 136 8.13 30.23 11.10
C ILE A 136 8.96 31.04 12.08
N VAL A 137 9.02 30.57 13.32
CA VAL A 137 9.82 31.20 14.38
C VAL A 137 11.05 30.34 14.62
N LEU A 138 12.23 30.91 14.41
CA LEU A 138 13.53 30.27 14.64
C LEU A 138 14.32 31.03 15.69
N GLU A 139 15.02 30.29 16.55
CA GLU A 139 16.16 30.80 17.30
C GLU A 139 17.46 30.45 16.57
N THR A 140 18.22 31.46 16.14
CA THR A 140 19.49 31.23 15.45
C THR A 140 20.57 30.74 16.44
N PRO A 141 21.68 30.15 15.96
CA PRO A 141 22.81 29.78 16.83
C PRO A 141 23.42 30.95 17.64
N LYS A 142 23.13 32.20 17.26
CA LYS A 142 23.55 33.41 17.97
C LYS A 142 22.56 33.86 19.07
N GLY A 143 21.46 33.15 19.26
CA GLY A 143 20.38 33.51 20.20
C GLY A 143 19.40 34.55 19.67
N GLU A 144 19.47 34.90 18.39
CA GLU A 144 18.51 35.84 17.77
C GLU A 144 17.21 35.12 17.40
N ILE A 145 16.06 35.72 17.73
CA ILE A 145 14.75 35.25 17.29
C ILE A 145 14.42 35.82 15.92
N ARG A 146 14.13 34.96 14.95
CA ARG A 146 13.68 35.33 13.61
C ARG A 146 12.28 34.83 13.36
N VAL A 147 11.42 35.73 12.90
CA VAL A 147 10.08 35.41 12.41
C VAL A 147 10.12 35.52 10.89
N ILE A 148 9.71 34.47 10.20
CA ILE A 148 9.77 34.35 8.74
C ILE A 148 8.36 34.04 8.26
N SER A 149 7.84 34.86 7.35
CA SER A 149 6.54 34.59 6.74
C SER A 149 6.58 33.26 5.98
N THR A 150 5.54 32.45 6.11
CA THR A 150 5.42 31.21 5.33
C THR A 150 5.48 31.43 3.82
N SER A 151 5.09 32.61 3.33
CA SER A 151 5.19 32.98 1.90
C SER A 151 6.63 33.12 1.40
N GLU A 152 7.58 33.37 2.30
CA GLU A 152 9.01 33.47 1.99
C GLU A 152 9.72 32.11 2.03
N VAL A 153 9.05 31.08 2.56
CA VAL A 153 9.63 29.75 2.75
C VAL A 153 9.43 28.91 1.50
N LYS A 154 10.53 28.52 0.89
CA LYS A 154 10.57 27.58 -0.24
C LYS A 154 10.58 26.12 0.23
N GLY A 155 11.12 25.86 1.42
CA GLY A 155 11.14 24.51 1.99
C GLY A 155 11.95 24.40 3.28
N PHE A 156 12.03 23.17 3.79
CA PHE A 156 12.80 22.83 4.99
C PHE A 156 13.74 21.67 4.70
N ASN A 157 14.95 21.76 5.23
CA ASN A 157 15.85 20.63 5.35
C ASN A 157 15.89 20.18 6.81
N TYR A 158 15.61 18.89 7.02
CA TYR A 158 15.64 18.23 8.31
C TYR A 158 16.83 17.26 8.35
N PRO A 159 17.53 17.13 9.49
CA PRO A 159 18.71 16.25 9.58
C PRO A 159 18.37 14.76 9.47
N LYS A 160 17.16 14.34 9.88
CA LYS A 160 16.63 12.98 9.73
C LYS A 160 15.11 13.01 9.63
N LEU A 161 14.46 11.86 9.45
CA LEU A 161 13.02 11.78 9.65
C LEU A 161 12.73 11.62 11.16
N PRO A 162 11.78 12.37 11.75
CA PRO A 162 11.39 12.17 13.14
C PRO A 162 10.87 10.75 13.38
N GLU A 163 11.21 10.21 14.54
CA GLU A 163 10.74 8.88 14.96
C GLU A 163 9.23 8.90 15.24
N GLY A 164 8.58 7.74 15.07
CA GLY A 164 7.14 7.59 15.29
C GLY A 164 6.25 8.27 14.24
N LEU A 165 6.81 8.71 13.12
CA LEU A 165 6.02 9.13 11.96
C LEU A 165 5.61 7.90 11.15
N ILE A 166 4.31 7.71 11.02
CA ILE A 166 3.70 6.69 10.17
C ILE A 166 3.77 7.19 8.73
N THR A 167 4.65 6.62 7.92
CA THR A 167 4.80 7.02 6.50
C THR A 167 3.82 6.31 5.58
N GLN A 168 3.17 5.26 6.07
CA GLN A 168 2.21 4.46 5.32
C GLN A 168 1.15 3.86 6.25
N PRO A 169 -0.08 3.64 5.75
CA PRO A 169 -1.15 3.00 6.50
C PRO A 169 -0.67 1.70 7.16
N THR A 170 -0.94 1.56 8.46
CA THR A 170 -0.45 0.41 9.24
C THR A 170 -1.55 -0.10 10.16
N LEU A 171 -1.81 -1.41 10.09
CA LEU A 171 -2.61 -2.11 11.10
C LEU A 171 -1.69 -2.56 12.22
N VAL A 172 -2.09 -2.29 13.45
CA VAL A 172 -1.33 -2.65 14.66
C VAL A 172 -2.20 -3.53 15.53
N TRP A 173 -1.68 -4.71 15.88
CA TRP A 173 -2.34 -5.62 16.80
C TRP A 173 -1.49 -5.91 18.01
N THR A 174 -2.10 -5.91 19.19
CA THR A 174 -1.53 -6.58 20.35
C THR A 174 -2.03 -8.01 20.33
N VAL A 175 -1.13 -8.98 20.12
CA VAL A 175 -1.48 -10.40 20.03
C VAL A 175 -0.86 -11.19 21.17
N ARG A 176 -1.52 -12.29 21.58
CA ARG A 176 -0.97 -13.28 22.50
C ARG A 176 -0.86 -14.64 21.83
N THR A 177 0.30 -15.29 22.00
CA THR A 177 0.53 -16.66 21.52
C THR A 177 1.19 -17.55 22.57
N ASP A 178 0.91 -18.86 22.54
CA ASP A 178 1.49 -19.81 23.51
C ASP A 178 2.89 -20.29 23.14
N LYS A 179 3.30 -20.09 21.87
CA LYS A 179 4.55 -20.61 21.31
C LYS A 179 5.14 -19.63 20.31
N SER A 180 6.46 -19.42 20.39
CA SER A 180 7.19 -18.69 19.36
C SER A 180 7.27 -19.52 18.09
N ALA A 181 6.70 -19.02 16.99
CA ALA A 181 6.69 -19.71 15.70
C ALA A 181 6.52 -18.72 14.54
N THR A 182 6.80 -19.18 13.33
CA THR A 182 6.42 -18.47 12.10
C THR A 182 5.01 -18.90 11.70
N HIS A 183 4.11 -17.93 11.57
CA HIS A 183 2.74 -18.15 11.15
C HIS A 183 2.52 -17.59 9.75
N ASN A 184 1.86 -18.35 8.89
CA ASN A 184 1.12 -17.79 7.77
C ASN A 184 -0.11 -17.09 8.35
N VAL A 185 -0.21 -15.79 8.13
CA VAL A 185 -1.30 -14.93 8.60
C VAL A 185 -2.02 -14.39 7.39
N ALA A 186 -3.34 -14.57 7.36
CA ALA A 186 -4.23 -13.91 6.42
C ALA A 186 -4.84 -12.68 7.10
N VAL A 187 -4.74 -11.54 6.44
CA VAL A 187 -5.47 -10.33 6.79
C VAL A 187 -6.44 -10.04 5.66
N GLU A 188 -7.72 -9.95 6.00
CA GLU A 188 -8.81 -9.64 5.08
C GLU A 188 -9.40 -8.29 5.44
N TYR A 189 -9.66 -7.45 4.44
CA TYR A 189 -10.30 -6.15 4.66
C TYR A 189 -10.98 -5.63 3.40
N LEU A 190 -11.99 -4.81 3.58
CA LEU A 190 -12.59 -4.00 2.54
C LEU A 190 -11.80 -2.71 2.35
N THR A 191 -11.71 -2.26 1.10
CA THR A 191 -11.19 -0.94 0.76
C THR A 191 -12.07 -0.32 -0.31
N ASP A 192 -12.20 1.01 -0.25
CA ASP A 192 -12.67 1.77 -1.40
C ASP A 192 -11.50 2.12 -2.33
N GLY A 193 -11.81 2.69 -3.49
CA GLY A 193 -10.80 3.26 -4.39
C GLY A 193 -10.36 2.29 -5.48
N ILE A 194 -10.99 1.12 -5.59
CA ILE A 194 -10.76 0.18 -6.69
C ILE A 194 -12.07 -0.03 -7.42
N SER A 195 -12.05 0.24 -8.72
CA SER A 195 -13.20 0.06 -9.60
C SER A 195 -12.79 -0.67 -10.86
N TRP A 196 -13.69 -1.45 -11.42
CA TRP A 196 -13.51 -2.06 -12.73
C TRP A 196 -14.70 -1.75 -13.63
N HIS A 197 -14.48 -1.81 -14.93
CA HIS A 197 -15.53 -1.81 -15.93
C HIS A 197 -15.12 -2.73 -17.08
N ALA A 198 -16.12 -3.21 -17.83
CA ALA A 198 -15.89 -4.01 -19.02
C ALA A 198 -16.68 -3.44 -20.20
N GLU A 199 -16.01 -3.36 -21.33
CA GLU A 199 -16.58 -2.97 -22.61
C GLU A 199 -16.66 -4.19 -23.52
N TYR A 200 -17.80 -4.32 -24.21
CA TYR A 200 -18.06 -5.41 -25.14
C TYR A 200 -18.35 -4.83 -26.52
N VAL A 201 -17.71 -5.38 -27.55
CA VAL A 201 -17.96 -5.03 -28.95
C VAL A 201 -18.35 -6.30 -29.69
N GLY A 202 -19.57 -6.32 -30.19
CA GLY A 202 -20.11 -7.39 -31.02
C GLY A 202 -20.14 -6.98 -32.49
N ILE A 203 -19.66 -7.83 -33.38
CA ILE A 203 -19.76 -7.68 -34.84
C ILE A 203 -20.55 -8.86 -35.39
N VAL A 204 -21.70 -8.58 -36.00
CA VAL A 204 -22.55 -9.59 -36.64
C VAL A 204 -22.20 -9.67 -38.12
N ASP A 205 -22.22 -10.87 -38.70
CA ASP A 205 -21.99 -11.07 -40.13
C ASP A 205 -23.19 -10.62 -40.98
N GLU A 206 -22.99 -10.45 -42.30
CA GLU A 206 -24.02 -9.92 -43.21
C GLU A 206 -25.30 -10.78 -43.27
N LYS A 207 -25.19 -12.06 -42.91
CA LYS A 207 -26.31 -13.01 -42.91
C LYS A 207 -27.04 -13.09 -41.56
N GLU A 208 -26.54 -12.38 -40.54
CA GLU A 208 -27.06 -12.44 -39.17
C GLU A 208 -27.00 -13.85 -38.54
N GLU A 209 -26.05 -14.68 -38.96
CA GLU A 209 -25.88 -16.06 -38.51
C GLU A 209 -24.73 -16.21 -37.49
N HIS A 210 -23.75 -15.28 -37.48
CA HIS A 210 -22.56 -15.35 -36.61
C HIS A 210 -22.28 -14.01 -35.92
N LEU A 211 -21.83 -14.09 -34.65
CA LEU A 211 -21.43 -12.94 -33.83
C LEU A 211 -19.97 -13.13 -33.37
N ASP A 212 -19.07 -12.22 -33.73
CA ASP A 212 -17.75 -12.08 -33.10
C ASP A 212 -17.88 -11.10 -31.92
N LEU A 213 -17.49 -11.54 -30.72
CA LEU A 213 -17.57 -10.75 -29.50
C LEU A 213 -16.17 -10.52 -28.93
N ALA A 214 -15.74 -9.26 -28.89
CA ALA A 214 -14.56 -8.82 -28.18
C ALA A 214 -14.95 -8.17 -26.84
N ALA A 215 -14.17 -8.43 -25.80
CA ALA A 215 -14.35 -7.83 -24.48
C ALA A 215 -13.03 -7.25 -23.96
N TRP A 216 -13.12 -6.09 -23.31
CA TRP A 216 -12.02 -5.46 -22.59
C TRP A 216 -12.42 -5.26 -21.14
N VAL A 217 -11.46 -5.35 -20.23
CA VAL A 217 -11.65 -5.04 -18.81
C VAL A 217 -10.63 -4.00 -18.41
N SER A 218 -11.12 -2.93 -17.80
CA SER A 218 -10.32 -1.84 -17.28
C SER A 218 -10.43 -1.83 -15.76
N LEU A 219 -9.28 -1.87 -15.08
CA LEU A 219 -9.17 -1.76 -13.63
C LEU A 219 -8.51 -0.43 -13.27
N GLU A 220 -9.13 0.32 -12.38
CA GLU A 220 -8.57 1.55 -11.81
C GLU A 220 -8.35 1.37 -10.31
N ASN A 221 -7.11 1.60 -9.86
CA ASN A 221 -6.72 1.52 -8.45
C ASN A 221 -6.23 2.89 -7.94
N ARG A 222 -6.98 3.45 -6.99
CA ARG A 222 -6.73 4.68 -6.24
C ARG A 222 -6.85 4.45 -4.72
N CYS A 223 -6.76 3.20 -4.25
CA CYS A 223 -6.89 2.88 -2.83
C CYS A 223 -5.64 3.22 -2.00
N GLY A 224 -4.55 3.61 -2.65
CA GLY A 224 -3.29 3.99 -2.00
C GLY A 224 -2.37 2.82 -1.65
N ALA A 225 -2.66 1.61 -2.13
CA ALA A 225 -1.76 0.45 -2.07
C ALA A 225 -1.56 -0.18 -3.45
N THR A 226 -0.39 -0.80 -3.62
CA THR A 226 0.00 -1.55 -4.82
C THR A 226 -0.14 -3.04 -4.54
N TYR A 227 -0.64 -3.78 -5.52
CA TYR A 227 -0.91 -5.22 -5.45
C TYR A 227 -0.30 -5.93 -6.66
#